data_AF-A0A3P1XPD6-F1
#
_entry.id   AF-A0A3P1XPD6-F1
#
_cell.length_a   1.000
_cell.length_b   1.000
_cell.length_c   1.000
_cell.angle_alpha   90.00
_cell.angle_beta   90.00
_cell.angle_gamma   90.00
#
_symmetry.space_group_name_H-M   'P 1'
#
loop_
_entity.id
_entity.type
_entity.pdbx_description
1 polymer ?
#
loop_
_entity_poly.entity_id
_entity_poly.type
_entity_poly.pdbx_seq_one_letter_code
_entity_poly.pdbx_strand_id
1 'polypeptide(L)'
;MSTKTRKQRRATKRGVPCYLFVVPAAKLSQLQLTLETMPLCAHGRVFVFADSPAEVPVVGAPARFCVTVHSSERVAEAVNAWAAEMLCGSPSRIIACIDEQPAVAEELKQQSRFEGVELEFAAI
;
A
#
# COMPACT_ATOMS: atom_id res chain seq x y z
N MET A 1 9.61 -10.37 -24.92
CA MET A 1 8.53 -9.36 -24.88
C MET A 1 7.65 -9.67 -23.65
N SER A 2 7.81 -8.93 -22.55
CA SER A 2 6.98 -9.13 -21.36
C SER A 2 5.60 -8.51 -21.58
N THR A 3 4.57 -9.34 -21.71
CA THR A 3 3.18 -8.86 -21.86
C THR A 3 2.72 -8.20 -20.57
N LYS A 4 2.61 -6.88 -20.57
CA LYS A 4 2.02 -6.15 -19.45
C LYS A 4 0.58 -6.61 -19.22
N THR A 5 0.23 -6.90 -17.97
CA THR A 5 -1.13 -7.34 -17.63
C THR A 5 -2.13 -6.23 -17.95
N ARG A 6 -3.40 -6.59 -18.18
CA ARG A 6 -4.47 -5.63 -18.48
C ARG A 6 -4.66 -4.58 -17.38
N LYS A 7 -4.30 -4.94 -16.14
CA LYS A 7 -4.36 -4.11 -14.93
C LYS A 7 -3.20 -3.09 -14.89
N GLN A 8 -1.98 -3.50 -15.25
CA GLN A 8 -0.84 -2.60 -15.47
C GLN A 8 -1.18 -1.49 -16.47
N ARG A 9 -1.76 -1.86 -17.62
CA ARG A 9 -2.13 -0.89 -18.67
C ARG A 9 -3.16 0.15 -18.21
N ARG A 10 -3.98 -0.13 -17.19
CA ARG A 10 -4.95 0.83 -16.64
C ARG A 10 -4.32 1.79 -15.64
N ALA A 11 -3.39 1.30 -14.80
CA ALA A 11 -2.69 2.12 -13.82
C ALA A 11 -1.81 3.18 -14.52
N THR A 12 -1.07 2.80 -15.56
CA THR A 12 -0.20 3.73 -16.29
C THR A 12 -0.97 4.80 -17.08
N LYS A 13 -2.25 4.55 -17.42
CA LYS A 13 -3.03 5.42 -18.31
C LYS A 13 -3.68 6.62 -17.60
N ARG A 14 -3.72 6.64 -16.26
CA ARG A 14 -4.53 7.62 -15.52
C ARG A 14 -3.77 8.87 -15.10
N GLY A 15 -2.44 8.86 -14.99
CA GLY A 15 -1.66 10.00 -14.48
C GLY A 15 -1.96 10.38 -13.01
N VAL A 16 -3.02 9.84 -12.41
CA VAL A 16 -3.42 10.02 -11.02
C VAL A 16 -2.51 9.17 -10.11
N PRO A 17 -1.99 9.72 -9.01
CA PRO A 17 -1.14 8.99 -8.07
C PRO A 17 -1.91 7.84 -7.38
N CYS A 18 -1.22 6.72 -7.15
CA CYS A 18 -1.76 5.54 -6.46
C CYS A 18 -1.07 5.38 -5.11
N TYR A 19 -1.85 5.33 -4.03
CA TYR A 19 -1.35 5.27 -2.66
C TYR A 19 -1.25 3.82 -2.17
N LEU A 20 -0.22 3.52 -1.37
CA LEU A 20 -0.02 2.19 -0.78
C LEU A 20 0.22 2.32 0.72
N PHE A 21 -0.75 1.92 1.53
CA PHE A 21 -0.60 1.87 2.98
C PHE A 21 -0.30 0.45 3.43
N VAL A 22 0.70 0.30 4.31
CA VAL A 22 1.00 -0.95 5.04
C VAL A 22 1.03 -0.56 6.51
N VAL A 23 0.09 -1.11 7.30
CA VAL A 23 -0.20 -0.63 8.66
C VAL A 23 -0.56 -1.82 9.57
N PRO A 24 -0.07 -1.88 10.82
CA PRO A 24 -0.53 -2.88 11.77
C PRO A 24 -1.98 -2.60 12.21
N ALA A 25 -2.71 -3.64 12.60
CA ALA A 25 -4.08 -3.49 13.10
C ALA A 25 -4.18 -2.57 14.34
N ALA A 26 -3.10 -2.46 15.13
CA ALA A 26 -3.02 -1.54 16.26
C ALA A 26 -3.12 -0.05 15.87
N LYS A 27 -2.84 0.30 14.61
CA LYS A 27 -2.84 1.69 14.10
C LYS A 27 -3.99 1.99 13.13
N LEU A 28 -5.09 1.23 13.21
CA LEU A 28 -6.24 1.42 12.33
C LEU A 28 -6.92 2.79 12.46
N SER A 29 -6.97 3.36 13.67
CA SER A 29 -7.53 4.69 13.90
C SER A 29 -6.76 5.78 13.14
N GLN A 30 -5.43 5.68 13.16
CA GLN A 30 -4.53 6.58 12.46
C GLN A 30 -4.68 6.42 10.94
N LEU A 31 -4.71 5.18 10.44
CA LEU A 31 -4.99 4.90 9.03
C LEU A 31 -6.31 5.54 8.59
N GLN A 32 -7.36 5.43 9.39
CA GLN A 32 -8.66 5.99 9.04
C GLN A 32 -8.62 7.52 8.93
N LEU A 33 -7.99 8.20 9.88
CA LEU A 33 -7.73 9.65 9.83
C LEU A 33 -6.94 10.05 8.57
N THR A 34 -5.90 9.29 8.22
CA THR A 34 -5.13 9.53 7.00
C THR A 34 -6.00 9.37 5.76
N LEU A 35 -6.80 8.31 5.67
CA LEU A 35 -7.67 8.05 4.51
C LEU A 35 -8.78 9.10 4.37
N GLU A 36 -9.31 9.63 5.48
CA GLU A 36 -10.36 10.65 5.48
C GLU A 36 -9.85 12.03 5.03
N THR A 37 -8.57 12.32 5.26
CA THR A 37 -7.93 13.59 4.83
C THR A 37 -7.41 13.55 3.40
N MET A 38 -7.47 12.40 2.72
CA MET A 38 -7.01 12.26 1.35
C MET A 38 -7.91 13.01 0.34
N PRO A 39 -7.33 13.55 -0.75
CA PRO A 39 -8.10 14.14 -1.84
C PRO A 39 -9.14 13.19 -2.41
N LEU A 40 -10.26 13.71 -2.91
CA LEU A 40 -11.35 12.90 -3.48
C LEU A 40 -10.93 11.99 -4.65
N CYS A 41 -9.86 12.33 -5.37
CA CYS A 41 -9.31 11.54 -6.47
C CYS A 41 -8.26 10.51 -6.02
N ALA A 42 -7.89 10.49 -4.73
CA ALA A 42 -6.98 9.51 -4.18
C ALA A 42 -7.58 8.11 -4.29
N HIS A 43 -6.74 7.18 -4.69
CA HIS A 43 -7.07 5.77 -4.80
C HIS A 43 -5.84 4.96 -4.42
N GLY A 44 -6.04 3.76 -3.89
CA GLY A 44 -4.92 3.01 -3.37
C GLY A 44 -5.25 1.65 -2.82
N ARG A 45 -4.20 1.03 -2.27
CA ARG A 45 -4.27 -0.26 -1.58
C ARG A 45 -3.85 -0.07 -0.14
N VAL A 46 -4.56 -0.72 0.76
CA VAL A 46 -4.21 -0.79 2.18
C VAL A 46 -3.99 -2.25 2.53
N PHE A 47 -2.83 -2.55 3.10
CA PHE A 47 -2.52 -3.83 3.72
C PHE A 47 -2.52 -3.63 5.23
N VAL A 48 -3.45 -4.30 5.91
CA VAL A 48 -3.50 -4.35 7.36
C VAL A 48 -2.95 -5.70 7.80
N PHE A 49 -2.00 -5.66 8.73
CA PHE A 49 -1.43 -6.88 9.28
C PHE A 49 -1.69 -7.01 10.78
N ALA A 50 -1.95 -8.24 11.21
CA ALA A 50 -2.14 -8.64 12.59
C ALA A 50 -1.64 -10.07 12.75
N ASP A 51 -1.33 -10.50 13.98
CA ASP A 51 -0.98 -11.90 14.22
C ASP A 51 -2.19 -12.83 14.00
N SER A 52 -3.38 -12.34 14.31
CA SER A 52 -4.66 -12.99 14.04
C SER A 52 -5.50 -12.13 13.08
N PRO A 53 -5.54 -12.45 11.77
CA PRO A 53 -6.28 -11.64 10.80
C PRO A 53 -7.81 -11.65 11.03
N ALA A 54 -8.32 -12.61 11.81
CA ALA A 54 -9.73 -12.71 12.18
C ALA A 54 -10.15 -11.65 13.21
N GLU A 55 -9.21 -11.05 13.94
CA GLU A 55 -9.46 -10.07 15.00
C GLU A 55 -9.40 -8.63 14.49
N VAL A 56 -9.07 -8.43 13.21
CA VAL A 56 -8.96 -7.09 12.63
C VAL A 56 -10.36 -6.49 12.48
N PRO A 57 -10.67 -5.39 13.18
CA PRO A 57 -11.98 -4.77 13.10
C PRO A 57 -12.23 -4.20 11.68
N VAL A 58 -13.49 -3.99 11.35
CA VAL A 58 -13.88 -3.45 10.04
C VAL A 58 -13.23 -2.09 9.82
N VAL A 59 -12.42 -1.98 8.75
CA VAL A 59 -11.74 -0.74 8.37
C VAL A 59 -12.66 0.08 7.47
N GLY A 60 -13.03 1.27 7.93
CA GLY A 60 -13.82 2.23 7.14
C GLY A 60 -12.96 2.92 6.10
N ALA A 61 -12.59 2.23 5.02
CA ALA A 61 -11.86 2.85 3.93
C ALA A 61 -12.82 3.51 2.92
N PRO A 62 -12.50 4.70 2.37
CA PRO A 62 -13.25 5.29 1.27
C PRO A 62 -13.35 4.30 0.10
N ALA A 63 -14.47 4.29 -0.64
CA ALA A 63 -14.78 3.29 -1.68
C ALA A 63 -13.72 3.12 -2.80
N ARG A 64 -12.75 4.05 -2.89
CA ARG A 64 -11.66 4.05 -3.87
C ARG A 64 -10.39 3.37 -3.36
N PHE A 65 -10.37 3.00 -2.09
CA PHE A 65 -9.32 2.20 -1.47
C PHE A 65 -9.78 0.75 -1.35
N CYS A 66 -8.86 -0.17 -1.55
CA CYS A 66 -9.10 -1.58 -1.27
C CYS A 66 -8.27 -1.99 -0.06
N VAL A 67 -8.94 -2.47 0.99
CA VAL A 67 -8.29 -2.99 2.20
C VAL A 67 -8.12 -4.49 2.07
N THR A 68 -6.93 -4.98 2.43
CA THR A 68 -6.61 -6.41 2.50
C THR A 68 -6.00 -6.69 3.85
N VAL A 69 -6.50 -7.73 4.52
CA VAL A 69 -5.99 -8.17 5.82
C VAL A 69 -5.14 -9.41 5.62
N HIS A 70 -3.95 -9.44 6.21
CA HIS A 70 -3.02 -10.58 6.17
C HIS A 70 -2.43 -10.84 7.56
N SER A 71 -1.87 -12.04 7.76
CA SER A 71 -0.99 -12.28 8.90
C SER A 71 0.31 -11.46 8.75
N SER A 72 0.90 -11.07 9.88
CA SER A 72 2.18 -10.34 9.95
C SER A 72 3.29 -10.99 9.11
N GLU A 73 3.38 -12.31 9.12
CA GLU A 73 4.36 -13.09 8.35
C GLU A 73 4.15 -13.06 6.81
N ARG A 74 2.92 -12.78 6.33
CA ARG A 74 2.56 -12.85 4.90
C ARG A 74 2.37 -11.49 4.26
N VAL A 75 2.35 -10.42 5.05
CA VAL A 75 2.11 -9.06 4.53
C VAL A 75 3.19 -8.65 3.53
N ALA A 76 4.46 -8.99 3.78
CA ALA A 76 5.57 -8.69 2.89
C ALA A 76 5.38 -9.35 1.51
N GLU A 77 5.06 -10.65 1.48
CA GLU A 77 4.79 -11.39 0.26
C GLU A 77 3.61 -10.79 -0.52
N ALA A 78 2.52 -10.45 0.18
CA ALA A 78 1.33 -9.87 -0.44
C ALA A 78 1.60 -8.47 -1.02
N VAL A 79 2.34 -7.63 -0.30
CA VAL A 79 2.76 -6.30 -0.76
C VAL A 79 3.67 -6.43 -1.98
N ASN A 80 4.66 -7.33 -1.92
CA ASN A 80 5.59 -7.59 -3.02
C ASN A 80 4.88 -8.12 -4.28
N ALA A 81 3.94 -9.05 -4.12
CA ALA A 81 3.15 -9.58 -5.23
C ALA A 81 2.28 -8.48 -5.87
N TRP A 82 1.63 -7.65 -5.05
CA TRP A 82 0.86 -6.51 -5.54
C TRP A 82 1.75 -5.47 -6.23
N ALA A 83 2.91 -5.15 -5.64
CA ALA A 83 3.86 -4.19 -6.19
C ALA A 83 4.43 -4.68 -7.53
N ALA A 84 4.81 -5.96 -7.62
CA ALA A 84 5.23 -6.58 -8.87
C ALA A 84 4.15 -6.50 -9.95
N GLU A 85 2.88 -6.67 -9.58
CA GLU A 85 1.77 -6.54 -10.51
C GLU A 85 1.49 -5.08 -10.88
N MET A 86 1.46 -4.14 -9.93
CA MET A 86 0.96 -2.77 -10.16
C MET A 86 2.04 -1.76 -10.57
N LEU A 87 3.27 -1.93 -10.10
CA LEU A 87 4.34 -0.92 -10.22
C LEU A 87 5.27 -1.15 -11.43
N CYS A 88 4.85 -1.96 -12.41
CA CYS A 88 5.60 -2.15 -13.65
C CYS A 88 5.50 -0.91 -14.58
N GLY A 89 6.22 0.16 -14.24
CA GLY A 89 6.34 1.45 -14.93
C GLY A 89 6.75 2.55 -13.93
N SER A 90 7.01 3.78 -14.36
CA SER A 90 7.27 4.92 -13.44
C SER A 90 5.98 5.28 -12.69
N PRO A 91 5.84 4.98 -11.39
CA PRO A 91 4.65 5.36 -10.64
C PRO A 91 4.71 6.87 -10.35
N SER A 92 3.63 7.61 -10.62
CA SER A 92 3.65 9.08 -10.50
C SER A 92 3.62 9.60 -9.06
N ARG A 93 3.32 8.76 -8.06
CA ARG A 93 3.63 8.96 -6.63
C ARG A 93 3.24 7.71 -5.85
N ILE A 94 4.06 7.29 -4.89
CA ILE A 94 3.71 6.28 -3.89
C ILE A 94 4.11 6.88 -2.54
N ILE A 95 3.26 6.72 -1.52
CA ILE A 95 3.55 7.08 -0.13
C ILE A 95 3.29 5.83 0.69
N ALA A 96 4.26 5.35 1.48
CA ALA A 96 4.16 4.10 2.23
C ALA A 96 4.84 4.09 3.60
N CYS A 97 4.20 3.32 4.49
CA CYS A 97 4.51 2.85 5.85
C CYS A 97 4.07 3.72 7.04
N ILE A 98 3.02 3.26 7.74
CA ILE A 98 2.73 3.65 9.12
C ILE A 98 3.15 2.47 10.03
N ASP A 99 4.46 2.41 10.27
CA ASP A 99 5.17 1.85 11.44
C ASP A 99 5.23 0.34 11.79
N GLU A 100 6.32 0.03 12.53
CA GLU A 100 6.79 -1.18 13.25
C GLU A 100 7.02 -2.51 12.50
N GLN A 101 7.33 -2.48 11.21
CA GLN A 101 8.04 -3.59 10.55
C GLN A 101 9.28 -3.06 9.79
N PRO A 102 10.44 -2.90 10.46
CA PRO A 102 11.65 -2.39 9.83
C PRO A 102 12.14 -3.29 8.68
N ALA A 103 11.88 -4.60 8.75
CA ALA A 103 12.21 -5.54 7.68
C ALA A 103 11.46 -5.23 6.38
N VAL A 104 10.16 -4.99 6.45
CA VAL A 104 9.33 -4.67 5.27
C VAL A 104 9.71 -3.30 4.72
N ALA A 105 9.93 -2.31 5.59
CA ALA A 105 10.36 -0.99 5.16
C ALA A 105 11.72 -1.01 4.43
N GLU A 106 12.71 -1.74 4.95
CA GLU A 106 14.03 -1.88 4.32
C GLU A 106 13.97 -2.69 3.02
N GLU A 107 13.19 -3.77 2.99
CA GLU A 107 13.01 -4.58 1.77
C GLU A 107 12.36 -3.74 0.65
N LEU A 108 11.36 -2.92 0.97
CA LEU A 108 10.72 -2.01 0.01
C LEU A 108 11.68 -0.91 -0.47
N LYS A 109 12.54 -0.36 0.39
CA LYS A 109 13.57 0.64 0.01
C LYS A 109 14.60 0.07 -0.96
N GLN A 110 15.01 -1.18 -0.78
CA GLN A 110 16.05 -1.83 -1.60
C GLN A 110 15.54 -2.26 -2.98
N GLN A 111 14.23 -2.33 -3.17
CA GLN A 111 13.66 -2.70 -4.46
C GLN A 111 13.61 -1.50 -5.42
N SER A 112 14.35 -1.59 -6.53
CA SER A 112 14.39 -0.58 -7.61
C SER A 112 13.04 -0.23 -8.22
N ARG A 113 11.99 -1.02 -7.96
CA ARG A 113 10.61 -0.75 -8.36
C ARG A 113 9.96 0.38 -7.56
N PHE A 114 10.58 0.78 -6.44
CA PHE A 114 10.23 1.94 -5.64
C PHE A 114 11.21 3.11 -5.85
N GLU A 115 12.06 3.06 -6.88
CA GLU A 115 12.93 4.18 -7.23
C GLU A 115 12.08 5.40 -7.63
N GLY A 116 12.16 6.49 -6.85
CA GLY A 116 11.32 7.70 -7.01
C GLY A 116 10.04 7.74 -6.15
N VAL A 117 9.89 6.81 -5.20
CA VAL A 117 8.77 6.76 -4.25
C VAL A 117 9.09 7.60 -3.01
N GLU A 118 8.23 8.55 -2.66
CA GLU A 118 8.31 9.27 -1.39
C GLU A 118 7.79 8.37 -0.26
N LEU A 119 8.68 7.63 0.38
CA LEU A 119 8.35 6.90 1.60
C LEU A 119 8.22 7.90 2.76
N GLU A 120 7.02 8.40 3.01
CA GLU A 120 6.75 9.10 4.27
C GLU A 120 6.48 8.09 5.39
N PHE A 121 7.45 7.97 6.28
CA PHE A 121 7.29 7.32 7.57
C PHE A 121 6.67 8.34 8.52
N ALA A 122 5.34 8.40 8.57
CA ALA A 122 4.66 9.22 9.55
C ALA A 122 4.72 8.51 10.91
N ALA A 123 5.69 8.90 11.74
CA ALA A 123 5.57 8.75 13.19
C ALA A 123 4.50 9.76 13.64
N ILE A 124 3.26 9.31 13.72
CA ILE A 124 2.19 10.02 14.44
C ILE A 124 1.88 9.21 15.67
#